data_AF-A0A3C1S021-F1
#
_entry.id   AF-A0A3C1S021-F1
#
_cell.length_a   1.000
_cell.length_b   1.000
_cell.length_c   1.000
_cell.angle_alpha   90.00
_cell.angle_beta   90.00
_cell.angle_gamma   90.00
#
_symmetry.space_group_name_H-M   'P 1'
#
loop_
_entity.id
_entity.type
_entity.pdbx_description
1 polymer ?
#
loop_
_entity_poly.entity_id
_entity_poly.type
_entity_poly.pdbx_seq_one_letter_code
_entity_poly.pdbx_strand_id
1 'polypeptide(L)'
;PMFSEIDTSEIGKSNYLIMGQVCVTKNFRGKGVFRGLYAHMTKVFSETFDYIVTEINVKNTRSINAHKSIRFKELIRYNFEGETWAIVFKKI
;
A
#
# COMPACT_ATOMS: atom_id res chain seq x y z
N PRO A 1 9.06 -11.55 -6.20
CA PRO A 1 7.82 -11.57 -7.03
C PRO A 1 7.14 -10.21 -7.14
N MET A 2 6.99 -9.45 -6.05
CA MET A 2 6.26 -8.17 -6.03
C MET A 2 6.57 -7.24 -7.22
N PHE A 3 7.85 -6.92 -7.46
CA PHE A 3 8.23 -6.03 -8.56
C PHE A 3 7.83 -6.58 -9.93
N SER A 4 8.03 -7.87 -10.18
CA SER A 4 7.61 -8.52 -11.43
C SER A 4 6.09 -8.41 -11.66
N GLU A 5 5.28 -8.52 -10.61
CA GLU A 5 3.83 -8.33 -10.69
C GLU A 5 3.45 -6.87 -10.94
N ILE A 6 4.17 -5.91 -10.35
CA ILE A 6 3.95 -4.47 -10.58
C ILE A 6 4.34 -4.07 -12.00
N ASP A 7 5.50 -4.52 -12.47
CA ASP A 7 6.09 -4.16 -13.76
C ASP A 7 5.23 -4.61 -14.95
N THR A 8 4.45 -5.67 -14.78
CA THR A 8 3.49 -6.15 -15.80
C THR A 8 2.15 -5.41 -15.79
N SER A 9 1.90 -4.58 -14.76
CA SER A 9 0.66 -3.82 -14.60
C SER A 9 0.72 -2.42 -15.21
N GLU A 10 -0.41 -1.71 -15.23
CA GLU A 10 -0.47 -0.29 -15.60
C GLU A 10 0.33 0.62 -14.65
N ILE A 11 0.48 0.22 -13.39
CA ILE A 11 1.23 0.99 -12.38
C ILE A 11 2.73 0.94 -12.65
N GLY A 12 3.24 -0.19 -13.16
CA GLY A 12 4.65 -0.34 -13.53
C GLY A 12 5.11 0.59 -14.65
N LYS A 13 4.17 1.20 -15.40
CA LYS A 13 4.42 2.19 -16.45
C LYS A 13 4.43 3.64 -15.94
N SER A 14 4.20 3.85 -14.64
CA SER A 14 4.12 5.17 -13.99
C SER A 14 5.21 5.33 -12.95
N ASN A 15 5.42 6.56 -12.47
CA ASN A 15 6.32 6.78 -11.35
C ASN A 15 5.61 6.34 -10.06
N TYR A 16 5.98 5.20 -9.51
CA TYR A 16 5.39 4.69 -8.27
C TYR A 16 6.39 4.70 -7.12
N LEU A 17 5.88 4.98 -5.93
CA LEU A 17 6.60 4.88 -4.66
C LEU A 17 6.23 3.54 -4.00
N ILE A 18 7.22 2.67 -3.77
CA ILE A 18 7.04 1.54 -2.85
C ILE A 18 7.10 2.05 -1.42
N MET A 19 6.06 1.73 -0.65
CA MET A 19 5.97 2.02 0.77
C MET A 19 6.14 0.71 1.56
N GLY A 20 7.03 0.72 2.55
CA GLY A 20 7.33 -0.44 3.40
C GLY A 20 6.23 -0.74 4.43
N GLN A 21 6.59 -1.41 5.52
CA GLN A 21 5.61 -1.74 6.56
C GLN A 21 5.27 -0.51 7.44
N VAL A 22 3.98 -0.27 7.70
CA VAL A 22 3.50 0.72 8.68
C VAL A 22 3.06 0.03 9.96
N CYS A 23 3.66 0.44 11.08
CA CYS A 23 3.22 0.03 12.42
C CYS A 23 2.64 1.21 13.20
N VAL A 24 1.44 1.03 13.76
CA VAL A 24 0.83 1.96 14.71
C VAL A 24 0.62 1.23 16.03
N THR A 25 1.33 1.68 17.07
CA THR A 25 1.25 1.10 18.41
C THR A 25 -0.17 1.21 18.98
N LYS A 26 -0.53 0.29 19.89
CA LYS A 26 -1.93 0.08 20.34
C LYS A 26 -2.59 1.37 20.84
N ASN A 27 -1.87 2.17 21.61
CA ASN A 27 -2.37 3.40 22.24
C ASN A 27 -2.66 4.55 21.26
N PHE A 28 -2.27 4.40 19.98
CA PHE A 28 -2.43 5.40 18.93
C PHE A 28 -3.33 4.93 17.77
N ARG A 29 -3.93 3.73 17.87
CA ARG A 29 -4.90 3.22 16.90
C ARG A 29 -6.22 3.97 17.03
N GLY A 30 -6.96 4.11 15.94
CA GLY A 30 -8.24 4.84 15.92
C GLY A 30 -8.13 6.37 16.03
N LYS A 31 -6.93 6.91 16.28
CA LYS A 31 -6.67 8.36 16.41
C LYS A 31 -6.26 9.05 15.10
N GLY A 32 -6.53 8.42 13.95
CA GLY A 32 -6.19 8.97 12.64
C GLY A 32 -4.70 8.96 12.27
N VAL A 33 -3.78 8.45 13.11
CA VAL A 33 -2.33 8.43 12.83
C VAL A 33 -2.00 7.77 11.50
N PHE A 34 -2.54 6.58 11.23
CA PHE A 34 -2.33 5.87 9.96
C PHE A 34 -2.75 6.72 8.75
N ARG A 35 -3.91 7.37 8.81
CA ARG A 35 -4.39 8.28 7.77
C ARG A 35 -3.47 9.49 7.61
N GLY A 36 -3.02 10.07 8.73
CA GLY A 36 -2.11 11.23 8.74
C GLY A 36 -0.78 10.92 8.06
N LEU A 37 -0.20 9.74 8.31
CA LEU A 37 1.04 9.30 7.66
C LEU A 37 0.89 9.28 6.13
N TYR A 38 -0.16 8.63 5.60
CA TYR A 38 -0.37 8.58 4.14
C TYR A 38 -0.80 9.93 3.55
N ALA A 39 -1.53 10.77 4.30
CA ALA A 39 -1.87 12.11 3.84
C ALA A 39 -0.62 12.99 3.70
N HIS A 40 0.30 12.90 4.66
CA HIS A 40 1.56 13.62 4.59
C HIS A 40 2.46 13.08 3.48
N MET A 41 2.56 11.75 3.33
CA MET A 41 3.30 11.11 2.24
C MET A 41 2.78 11.56 0.87
N THR A 42 1.47 11.53 0.65
CA THR A 42 0.84 12.06 -0.56
C THR A 42 1.26 13.50 -0.83
N LYS A 43 1.22 14.38 0.19
CA LYS A 43 1.62 15.79 0.04
C LYS A 43 3.10 15.95 -0.36
N VAL A 44 3.99 15.16 0.24
CA VAL A 44 5.45 15.29 0.02
C VAL A 44 5.86 14.76 -1.36
N PHE A 45 5.18 13.72 -1.84
CA PHE A 45 5.60 12.98 -3.03
C PHE A 45 4.75 13.23 -4.29
N SER A 46 3.71 14.05 -4.21
CA SER A 46 2.78 14.32 -5.33
C SER A 46 3.41 14.99 -6.55
N GLU A 47 4.56 15.63 -6.41
CA GLU A 47 5.26 16.25 -7.55
C GLU A 47 6.08 15.25 -8.36
N THR A 48 6.38 14.08 -7.81
CA THR A 48 7.31 13.10 -8.43
C THR A 48 6.65 11.77 -8.74
N PHE A 49 5.69 11.35 -7.92
CA PHE A 49 5.10 10.02 -8.00
C PHE A 49 3.58 10.08 -8.22
N ASP A 50 3.09 9.20 -9.07
CA ASP A 50 1.67 9.04 -9.40
C ASP A 50 0.96 8.12 -8.41
N TYR A 51 1.68 7.15 -7.84
CA TYR A 51 1.11 6.08 -7.01
C TYR A 51 1.97 5.76 -5.79
N ILE A 52 1.31 5.37 -4.69
CA ILE A 52 1.92 4.65 -3.57
C ILE A 52 1.50 3.19 -3.67
N VAL A 53 2.45 2.27 -3.59
CA VAL A 53 2.22 0.82 -3.68
C VAL A 53 2.80 0.13 -2.44
N THR A 54 2.11 -0.87 -1.93
CA THR A 54 2.60 -1.75 -0.85
C THR A 54 2.07 -3.16 -1.06
N GLU A 55 2.78 -4.15 -0.53
CA GLU A 55 2.31 -5.53 -0.43
C GLU A 55 1.80 -5.83 0.99
N ILE A 56 0.76 -6.65 1.09
CA ILE A 56 0.14 -7.01 2.37
C ILE A 56 -0.18 -8.51 2.33
N ASN A 57 0.27 -9.27 3.32
CA ASN A 57 -0.19 -10.65 3.49
C ASN A 57 -1.71 -10.64 3.72
N VAL A 58 -2.46 -11.43 2.93
CA VAL A 58 -3.93 -11.46 2.93
C VAL A 58 -4.53 -11.84 4.29
N LYS A 59 -3.80 -12.60 5.12
CA LYS A 59 -4.20 -12.93 6.51
C LYS A 59 -4.23 -11.69 7.42
N ASN A 60 -3.49 -10.63 7.08
CA ASN A 60 -3.51 -9.36 7.81
C ASN A 60 -4.70 -8.48 7.40
N THR A 61 -5.91 -8.97 7.69
CA THR A 61 -7.18 -8.29 7.38
C THR A 61 -7.27 -6.89 7.97
N ARG A 62 -6.61 -6.65 9.11
CA ARG A 62 -6.52 -5.32 9.72
C ARG A 62 -5.77 -4.33 8.83
N SER A 63 -4.63 -4.74 8.26
CA SER A 63 -3.87 -3.89 7.34
C SER A 63 -4.66 -3.63 6.05
N ILE A 64 -5.24 -4.69 5.47
CA ILE A 64 -6.10 -4.57 4.27
C ILE A 64 -7.23 -3.54 4.50
N ASN A 65 -7.95 -3.65 5.61
CA ASN A 65 -9.05 -2.74 5.92
C ASN A 65 -8.56 -1.31 6.19
N ALA A 66 -7.41 -1.14 6.85
CA ALA A 66 -6.82 0.17 7.07
C ALA A 66 -6.48 0.86 5.73
N HIS A 67 -5.82 0.16 4.82
CA HIS A 67 -5.48 0.66 3.48
C HIS A 67 -6.74 0.96 2.65
N LYS A 68 -7.73 0.06 2.64
CA LYS A 68 -9.02 0.27 1.97
C LYS A 68 -9.73 1.53 2.49
N SER A 69 -9.68 1.79 3.80
CA SER A 69 -10.31 2.98 4.41
C SER A 69 -9.71 4.32 3.97
N ILE A 70 -8.51 4.30 3.38
CA ILE A 70 -7.82 5.47 2.83
C ILE A 70 -7.64 5.38 1.31
N ARG A 71 -8.55 4.65 0.64
CA ARG A 71 -8.68 4.53 -0.82
C ARG A 71 -7.54 3.78 -1.52
N PHE A 72 -6.77 2.95 -0.81
CA PHE A 72 -6.00 1.93 -1.52
C PHE A 72 -6.96 0.93 -2.18
N LYS A 73 -6.58 0.50 -3.38
CA LYS A 73 -7.24 -0.53 -4.16
C LYS A 73 -6.30 -1.72 -4.32
N GLU A 74 -6.86 -2.90 -4.45
CA GLU A 74 -6.10 -4.10 -4.77
C GLU A 74 -5.72 -4.06 -6.26
N LEU A 75 -4.44 -4.30 -6.55
CA LEU A 75 -3.92 -4.44 -7.91
C LEU A 75 -3.98 -5.90 -8.34
N ILE A 76 -3.36 -6.78 -7.55
CA ILE A 76 -3.23 -8.20 -7.84
C ILE A 76 -2.94 -8.99 -6.56
N ARG A 77 -3.24 -10.28 -6.59
CA ARG A 77 -2.81 -11.25 -5.57
C ARG A 77 -1.91 -12.30 -6.18
N TYR A 78 -0.87 -12.69 -5.45
CA TYR A 78 0.00 -13.79 -5.83
C TYR A 78 0.37 -14.64 -4.62
N ASN A 79 0.74 -15.90 -4.89
CA ASN A 79 1.22 -16.82 -3.86
C ASN A 79 2.75 -16.83 -3.85
N PHE A 80 3.34 -16.74 -2.66
CA PHE A 80 4.78 -16.82 -2.47
C PHE A 80 5.08 -17.41 -1.10
N GLU A 81 5.97 -18.41 -1.07
CA GLU A 81 6.38 -19.12 0.16
C GLU A 81 5.21 -19.65 1.01
N GLY A 82 4.17 -20.18 0.34
CA GLY A 82 2.98 -20.75 1.02
C GLY A 82 2.00 -19.72 1.57
N GLU A 83 2.24 -18.43 1.33
CA GLU A 83 1.37 -17.33 1.74
C GLU A 83 0.79 -16.60 0.52
N THR A 84 -0.41 -16.03 0.68
CA THR A 84 -1.01 -15.16 -0.35
C THR A 84 -0.78 -13.71 0.02
N TRP A 85 -0.22 -12.96 -0.93
CA TRP A 85 0.07 -11.54 -0.82
C TRP A 85 -0.85 -10.75 -1.74
N ALA A 86 -1.31 -9.60 -1.28
CA ALA A 86 -2.05 -8.63 -2.08
C ALA A 86 -1.18 -7.39 -2.29
N ILE A 87 -0.93 -7.04 -3.54
CA ILE A 87 -0.38 -5.73 -3.89
C ILE A 87 -1.54 -4.75 -3.91
N VAL A 88 -1.41 -3.67 -3.15
CA VAL A 88 -2.39 -2.59 -3.11
C VAL A 88 -1.75 -1.27 -3.48
N PHE A 89 -2.51 -0.40 -4.12
CA PHE A 89 -2.03 0.89 -4.60
C PHE A 89 -3.02 2.01 -4.29
N LYS A 90 -2.51 3.23 -4.17
CA LYS A 90 -3.28 4.46 -4.03
C LYS A 90 -2.67 5.52 -4.94
N LYS A 91 -3.51 6.16 -5.76
CA LYS A 91 -3.11 7.34 -6.52
C LYS A 91 -2.77 8.50 -5.56
N ILE A 92 -1.64 9.15 -5.78
CA ILE A 92 -1.22 10.35 -5.04
C ILE A 92 -2.05 11.56 -5.51
#